data_AF-A0A935XPH7-F1
#
_entry.id   AF-A0A935XPH7-F1
#
_cell.length_a   1.000
_cell.length_b   1.000
_cell.length_c   1.000
_cell.angle_alpha   90.00
_cell.angle_beta   90.00
_cell.angle_gamma   90.00
#
_symmetry.space_group_name_H-M   'P 1'
#
loop_
_entity.id
_entity.type
_entity.pdbx_description
1 polymer ?
#
loop_
_entity_poly.entity_id
_entity_poly.type
_entity_poly.pdbx_seq_one_letter_code
_entity_poly.pdbx_strand_id
1 'polypeptide(L)'
;MRFSLRTTLATAIALALLAGGAARAAELPIFDAHMHYSHDAWEVVPPKAAIELLRKAGLKRALVSSSNDDGNQKLYAEAPDLILPSLRPYRSRGETSSWVRDAGVVKYLEERLARYRYVAVGEFHLYGADADLPVPRRMVELARKHDLLLHAHSDVDAVERLYAQWPQARILWAHSGFDAPEKIRAMLKKHKNLWCDLAFRSDHGSGGKPPPEWRALFLEFPDRFMVGTDTFTPERWPFVVEHARWSREWLRDLPPETAEKIGWRNGEALFAAAAARLKK
;
A
#
# COMPACT_ATOMS: atom_id res chain seq x y z
N MET A 1 -9.37 -49.95 -76.17
CA MET A 1 -9.17 -49.90 -74.71
C MET A 1 -8.84 -48.46 -74.31
N ARG A 2 -9.77 -47.74 -73.70
CA ARG A 2 -9.57 -46.35 -73.22
C ARG A 2 -9.56 -46.36 -71.70
N PHE A 3 -8.49 -45.85 -71.11
CA PHE A 3 -8.28 -45.77 -69.66
C PHE A 3 -9.19 -44.71 -69.02
N SER A 4 -9.82 -45.07 -67.90
CA SER A 4 -10.62 -44.21 -67.04
C SER A 4 -9.77 -43.68 -65.89
N LEU A 5 -9.52 -42.37 -65.84
CA LEU A 5 -9.10 -41.68 -64.62
C LEU A 5 -10.32 -40.94 -64.04
N ARG A 6 -10.84 -41.45 -62.91
CA ARG A 6 -11.73 -40.68 -62.04
C ARG A 6 -10.89 -40.18 -60.88
N THR A 7 -10.62 -38.88 -60.91
CA THR A 7 -9.90 -38.14 -59.87
C THR A 7 -10.83 -37.98 -58.67
N THR A 8 -10.40 -38.47 -57.52
CA THR A 8 -11.03 -38.36 -56.20
C THR A 8 -11.04 -36.89 -55.77
N LEU A 9 -12.21 -36.30 -55.57
CA LEU A 9 -12.34 -34.95 -55.02
C LEU A 9 -12.27 -35.02 -53.49
N ALA A 10 -11.35 -34.24 -52.94
CA ALA A 10 -10.86 -34.30 -51.57
C ALA A 10 -11.89 -33.85 -50.52
N THR A 11 -11.97 -34.66 -49.47
CA THR A 11 -12.44 -34.32 -48.13
C THR A 11 -11.52 -33.28 -47.50
N ALA A 12 -12.00 -32.08 -47.15
CA ALA A 12 -11.49 -31.25 -46.03
C ALA A 12 -12.22 -29.90 -45.94
N ILE A 13 -13.44 -29.87 -45.40
CA ILE A 13 -14.02 -28.64 -44.84
C ILE A 13 -14.67 -29.02 -43.51
N ALA A 14 -13.91 -28.95 -42.41
CA ALA A 14 -14.42 -28.75 -41.04
C ALA A 14 -13.25 -28.76 -40.02
N LEU A 15 -12.35 -27.78 -40.08
CA LEU A 15 -11.41 -27.52 -38.99
C LEU A 15 -10.99 -26.04 -39.00
N ALA A 16 -11.97 -25.16 -38.87
CA ALA A 16 -11.72 -23.73 -38.75
C ALA A 16 -12.72 -23.09 -37.79
N LEU A 17 -12.76 -23.53 -36.53
CA LEU A 17 -13.57 -22.91 -35.46
C LEU A 17 -13.09 -23.32 -34.06
N LEU A 18 -11.78 -23.28 -33.79
CA LEU A 18 -11.24 -23.35 -32.41
C LEU A 18 -10.05 -22.41 -32.20
N ALA A 19 -10.01 -21.28 -32.92
CA ALA A 19 -9.19 -20.14 -32.50
C ALA A 19 -9.98 -19.30 -31.47
N GLY A 20 -10.37 -19.95 -30.37
CA GLY A 20 -10.78 -19.23 -29.16
C GLY A 20 -9.54 -18.54 -28.63
N GLY A 21 -9.36 -17.25 -28.96
CA GLY A 21 -8.34 -16.44 -28.33
C GLY A 21 -8.49 -16.58 -26.82
N ALA A 22 -7.49 -17.17 -26.15
CA ALA A 22 -7.45 -17.18 -24.71
C ALA A 22 -7.53 -15.71 -24.28
N ALA A 23 -8.69 -15.28 -23.78
CA ALA A 23 -8.83 -13.98 -23.15
C ALA A 23 -7.81 -13.97 -22.01
N ARG A 24 -6.70 -13.27 -22.22
CA ARG A 24 -5.67 -13.13 -21.20
C ARG A 24 -6.36 -12.47 -20.03
N ALA A 25 -6.53 -13.21 -18.94
CA ALA A 25 -7.16 -12.69 -17.73
C ALA A 25 -6.49 -11.35 -17.39
N ALA A 26 -7.29 -10.31 -17.17
CA ALA A 26 -6.77 -8.99 -16.82
C ALA A 26 -5.84 -9.15 -15.60
N GLU A 27 -4.67 -8.53 -15.65
CA GLU A 27 -3.71 -8.62 -14.57
C GLU A 27 -4.33 -8.06 -13.27
N LEU A 28 -4.14 -8.77 -12.15
CA LEU A 28 -4.68 -8.37 -10.85
C LEU A 28 -4.24 -6.93 -10.52
N PRO A 29 -5.16 -5.96 -10.36
CA PRO A 29 -4.77 -4.61 -10.00
C PRO A 29 -4.15 -4.56 -8.59
N ILE A 30 -3.29 -3.58 -8.36
CA ILE A 30 -2.62 -3.40 -7.05
C ILE A 30 -2.96 -2.04 -6.47
N PHE A 31 -3.23 -1.97 -5.17
CA PHE A 31 -3.17 -0.76 -4.37
C PHE A 31 -1.87 -0.81 -3.58
N ASP A 32 -0.99 0.18 -3.73
CA ASP A 32 0.24 0.25 -2.95
C ASP A 32 -0.01 1.08 -1.69
N ALA A 33 -0.02 0.43 -0.52
CA ALA A 33 -0.35 1.08 0.74
C ALA A 33 0.85 1.79 1.40
N HIS A 34 2.03 1.77 0.80
CA HIS A 34 3.23 2.33 1.44
C HIS A 34 4.29 2.74 0.42
N MET A 35 4.37 4.05 0.15
CA MET A 35 5.44 4.62 -0.66
C MET A 35 6.02 5.90 -0.04
N HIS A 36 7.30 6.14 -0.33
CA HIS A 36 8.01 7.37 0.04
C HIS A 36 8.56 8.11 -1.18
N TYR A 37 8.33 9.42 -1.21
CA TYR A 37 8.80 10.28 -2.30
C TYR A 37 9.37 11.59 -1.76
N SER A 38 10.50 11.54 -1.05
CA SER A 38 11.16 12.74 -0.49
C SER A 38 12.09 13.40 -1.52
N HIS A 39 12.81 14.45 -1.11
CA HIS A 39 13.54 15.34 -2.04
C HIS A 39 14.53 14.66 -2.98
N ASP A 40 15.35 13.79 -2.43
CA ASP A 40 16.26 12.91 -3.16
C ASP A 40 15.55 11.98 -4.15
N ALA A 41 14.32 11.54 -3.87
CA ALA A 41 13.58 10.66 -4.76
C ALA A 41 13.13 11.39 -6.03
N TRP A 42 12.64 12.63 -5.93
CA TRP A 42 12.22 13.39 -7.11
C TRP A 42 13.37 14.01 -7.90
N GLU A 43 14.56 14.11 -7.31
CA GLU A 43 15.79 14.45 -8.04
C GLU A 43 16.22 13.30 -8.98
N VAL A 44 16.05 12.05 -8.54
CA VAL A 44 16.40 10.86 -9.33
C VAL A 44 15.28 10.44 -10.27
N VAL A 45 14.03 10.47 -9.80
CA VAL A 45 12.84 10.04 -10.53
C VAL A 45 11.82 11.18 -10.50
N PRO A 46 11.82 12.12 -11.46
CA PRO A 46 10.91 13.27 -11.48
C PRO A 46 9.42 12.87 -11.46
N PRO A 47 8.50 13.75 -11.02
CA PRO A 47 7.10 13.37 -10.76
C PRO A 47 6.39 12.66 -11.91
N LYS A 48 6.57 13.13 -13.14
CA LYS A 48 6.01 12.48 -14.35
C LYS A 48 6.51 11.06 -14.53
N ALA A 49 7.82 10.84 -14.41
CA ALA A 49 8.43 9.52 -14.53
C ALA A 49 7.98 8.59 -13.38
N ALA A 50 7.83 9.13 -12.17
CA ALA A 50 7.28 8.39 -11.04
C ALA A 50 5.85 7.92 -11.34
N ILE A 51 4.95 8.81 -11.80
CA ILE A 51 3.57 8.45 -12.17
C ILE A 51 3.55 7.42 -13.32
N GLU A 52 4.40 7.55 -14.33
CA GLU A 52 4.52 6.56 -15.41
C GLU A 52 4.90 5.19 -14.88
N LEU A 53 5.84 5.10 -13.93
CA LEU A 53 6.20 3.84 -13.26
C LEU A 53 5.02 3.25 -12.48
N LEU A 54 4.28 4.07 -11.72
CA LEU A 54 3.12 3.61 -10.96
C LEU A 54 2.01 3.09 -11.89
N ARG A 55 1.74 3.79 -13.00
CA ARG A 55 0.74 3.35 -14.00
C ARG A 55 1.21 2.09 -14.72
N LYS A 56 2.49 2.00 -15.09
CA LYS A 56 3.10 0.79 -15.68
C LYS A 56 3.05 -0.41 -14.74
N ALA A 57 3.18 -0.18 -13.43
CA ALA A 57 3.02 -1.22 -12.41
C ALA A 57 1.55 -1.69 -12.26
N GLY A 58 0.58 -1.01 -12.91
CA GLY A 58 -0.84 -1.35 -12.84
C GLY A 58 -1.48 -0.97 -11.50
N LEU A 59 -0.97 0.10 -10.87
CA LEU A 59 -1.53 0.57 -9.60
C LEU A 59 -2.90 1.23 -9.80
N LYS A 60 -3.83 0.92 -8.90
CA LYS A 60 -5.13 1.58 -8.74
C LYS A 60 -4.97 2.88 -7.99
N ARG A 61 -4.27 2.84 -6.87
CA ARG A 61 -3.85 3.98 -6.05
C ARG A 61 -2.56 3.66 -5.30
N ALA A 62 -1.90 4.71 -4.82
CA ALA A 62 -0.74 4.63 -3.96
C ALA A 62 -0.89 5.57 -2.76
N LEU A 63 -0.71 5.06 -1.54
CA LEU A 63 -0.52 5.88 -0.34
C LEU A 63 0.92 6.36 -0.31
N VAL A 64 1.11 7.66 -0.54
CA VAL A 64 2.44 8.27 -0.60
C VAL A 64 2.65 9.18 0.58
N SER A 65 3.88 9.20 1.07
CA SER A 65 4.31 10.15 2.09
C SER A 65 5.70 10.69 1.74
N SER A 66 6.04 11.90 2.20
CA SER A 66 7.38 12.46 1.98
C SER A 66 7.83 13.27 3.19
N SER A 67 9.11 13.18 3.54
CA SER A 67 9.72 14.14 4.47
C SER A 67 9.67 15.52 3.81
N ASN A 68 9.27 16.56 4.56
CA ASN A 68 8.92 17.93 4.12
C ASN A 68 7.61 18.09 3.34
N ASP A 69 6.92 16.98 3.03
CA ASP A 69 5.64 16.94 2.31
C ASP A 69 5.63 17.49 0.85
N ASP A 70 6.72 18.05 0.33
CA ASP A 70 6.71 18.62 -1.03
C ASP A 70 6.56 17.57 -2.13
N GLY A 71 7.11 16.37 -1.93
CA GLY A 71 6.99 15.29 -2.91
C GLY A 71 5.58 14.71 -2.97
N ASN A 72 4.92 14.61 -1.82
CA ASN A 72 3.48 14.35 -1.75
C ASN A 72 2.70 15.33 -2.62
N GLN A 73 2.95 16.63 -2.45
CA GLN A 73 2.22 17.66 -3.20
C GLN A 73 2.53 17.59 -4.70
N LYS A 74 3.79 17.32 -5.07
CA LYS A 74 4.19 17.15 -6.49
C LYS A 74 3.48 15.96 -7.14
N LEU A 75 3.48 14.79 -6.50
CA LEU A 75 2.82 13.61 -7.07
C LEU A 75 1.30 13.75 -7.09
N TYR A 76 0.72 14.33 -6.03
CA TYR A 76 -0.72 14.55 -5.99
C TYR A 76 -1.18 15.53 -7.08
N ALA A 77 -0.42 16.59 -7.34
CA ALA A 77 -0.71 17.53 -8.42
C ALA A 77 -0.61 16.87 -9.81
N GLU A 78 0.32 15.94 -10.01
CA GLU A 78 0.51 15.23 -11.27
C GLU A 78 -0.57 14.18 -11.53
N ALA A 79 -1.00 13.43 -10.50
CA ALA A 79 -1.99 12.34 -10.65
C ALA A 79 -2.91 12.21 -9.43
N PRO A 80 -3.88 13.14 -9.24
CA PRO A 80 -4.80 13.12 -8.10
C PRO A 80 -5.80 11.95 -8.13
N ASP A 81 -5.94 11.25 -9.26
CA ASP A 81 -6.70 10.00 -9.40
C ASP A 81 -5.99 8.79 -8.77
N LEU A 82 -4.65 8.84 -8.72
CA LEU A 82 -3.79 7.74 -8.32
C LEU A 82 -3.18 7.94 -6.93
N ILE A 83 -2.85 9.17 -6.56
CA ILE A 83 -2.07 9.47 -5.36
C ILE A 83 -2.97 9.79 -4.18
N LEU A 84 -2.71 9.14 -3.05
CA LEU A 84 -3.31 9.42 -1.76
C LEU A 84 -2.24 10.00 -0.83
N PRO A 85 -2.28 11.31 -0.51
CA PRO A 85 -1.25 11.94 0.30
C PRO A 85 -1.40 11.62 1.80
N SER A 86 -0.30 11.20 2.42
CA SER A 86 -0.14 10.94 3.85
C SER A 86 0.93 11.86 4.44
N LEU A 87 0.55 12.67 5.44
CA LEU A 87 1.43 13.68 6.03
C LEU A 87 2.40 13.05 7.04
N ARG A 88 3.72 13.08 6.80
CA ARG A 88 4.70 12.64 7.81
C ARG A 88 4.96 13.74 8.84
N PRO A 89 5.31 13.39 10.09
CA PRO A 89 5.77 14.35 11.10
C PRO A 89 7.24 14.78 10.91
N TYR A 90 7.78 14.66 9.68
CA TYR A 90 9.18 14.90 9.37
C TYR A 90 9.34 16.08 8.40
N ARG A 91 10.14 17.06 8.78
CA ARG A 91 10.59 18.16 7.91
C ARG A 91 11.82 17.77 7.10
N SER A 92 12.55 16.73 7.52
CA SER A 92 13.70 16.18 6.79
C SER A 92 13.82 14.67 6.98
N ARG A 93 14.69 13.98 6.23
CA ARG A 93 14.79 12.50 6.27
C ARG A 93 15.29 11.93 7.60
N GLY A 94 16.19 12.65 8.28
CA GLY A 94 16.87 12.16 9.49
C GLY A 94 16.08 12.29 10.78
N GLU A 95 14.81 12.72 10.74
CA GLU A 95 14.03 13.02 11.94
C GLU A 95 13.26 11.82 12.50
N THR A 96 13.40 10.63 11.92
CA THR A 96 12.63 9.43 12.32
C THR A 96 12.81 9.06 13.79
N SER A 97 13.98 9.31 14.39
CA SER A 97 14.31 9.01 15.78
C SER A 97 14.15 10.18 16.76
N SER A 98 14.03 11.42 16.27
CA SER A 98 14.06 12.62 17.12
C SER A 98 12.72 13.36 17.22
N TRP A 99 11.83 13.17 16.24
CA TRP A 99 10.57 13.94 16.12
C TRP A 99 9.68 13.90 17.38
N VAL A 100 9.67 12.78 18.12
CA VAL A 100 8.78 12.57 19.28
C VAL A 100 9.05 13.53 20.45
N ARG A 101 10.20 14.22 20.45
CA ARG A 101 10.60 15.20 21.48
C ARG A 101 10.72 16.62 20.96
N ASP A 102 10.48 16.85 19.67
CA ASP A 102 10.61 18.15 19.05
C ASP A 102 9.26 18.86 18.96
N ALA A 103 9.06 19.86 19.83
CA ALA A 103 7.84 20.66 19.87
C ALA A 103 7.54 21.40 18.54
N GLY A 104 8.57 21.68 17.72
CA GLY A 104 8.41 22.28 16.39
C GLY A 104 7.64 21.40 15.41
N VAL A 105 7.55 20.08 15.66
CA VAL A 105 6.78 19.14 14.81
C VAL A 105 5.29 19.46 14.86
N VAL A 106 4.76 19.85 16.01
CA VAL A 106 3.33 20.17 16.16
C VAL A 106 2.97 21.35 15.26
N LYS A 107 3.74 22.43 15.34
CA LYS A 107 3.53 23.62 14.50
C LYS A 107 3.59 23.27 13.02
N TYR A 108 4.58 22.48 12.61
CA TYR A 108 4.71 22.00 11.23
C TYR A 108 3.48 21.21 10.77
N LEU A 109 2.99 20.25 11.57
CA LEU A 109 1.79 19.49 11.24
C LEU A 109 0.57 20.40 11.08
N GLU A 110 0.36 21.33 12.01
CA GLU A 110 -0.76 22.28 11.96
C GLU A 110 -0.71 23.17 10.71
N GLU A 111 0.47 23.68 10.35
CA GLU A 111 0.67 24.49 9.13
C GLU A 111 0.37 23.71 7.86
N ARG A 112 0.83 22.44 7.77
CA ARG A 112 0.53 21.58 6.62
C ARG A 112 -0.95 21.23 6.54
N LEU A 113 -1.59 20.89 7.66
CA LEU A 113 -3.03 20.57 7.73
C LEU A 113 -3.92 21.78 7.43
N ALA A 114 -3.47 23.00 7.71
CA ALA A 114 -4.18 24.22 7.34
C ALA A 114 -4.14 24.45 5.82
N ARG A 115 -3.02 24.11 5.17
CA ARG A 115 -2.77 24.41 3.76
C ARG A 115 -3.26 23.32 2.79
N TYR A 116 -3.17 22.05 3.18
CA TYR A 116 -3.40 20.91 2.29
C TYR A 116 -4.42 19.93 2.87
N ARG A 117 -4.70 18.85 2.13
CA ARG A 117 -5.59 17.76 2.52
C ARG A 117 -4.85 16.44 2.44
N TYR A 118 -5.13 15.56 3.38
CA TYR A 118 -4.47 14.26 3.53
C TYR A 118 -5.51 13.20 3.85
N VAL A 119 -5.15 11.94 3.61
CA VAL A 119 -5.97 10.79 4.02
C VAL A 119 -5.43 10.09 5.27
N ALA A 120 -4.16 10.34 5.58
CA ALA A 120 -3.45 9.73 6.70
C ALA A 120 -2.37 10.68 7.24
N VAL A 121 -1.90 10.37 8.45
CA VAL A 121 -0.68 10.91 9.04
C VAL A 121 0.31 9.76 9.24
N GLY A 122 1.53 9.96 8.77
CA GLY A 122 2.59 8.97 8.72
C GLY A 122 3.11 8.73 7.28
N GLU A 123 3.95 7.73 7.06
CA GLU A 123 4.47 6.81 8.07
C GLU A 123 5.30 7.56 9.14
N PHE A 124 5.01 7.28 10.41
CA PHE A 124 5.77 7.77 11.57
C PHE A 124 6.35 6.58 12.36
N HIS A 125 7.56 6.77 12.89
CA HIS A 125 8.28 5.80 13.73
C HIS A 125 7.99 6.09 15.20
N LEU A 126 7.41 5.12 15.91
CA LEU A 126 6.98 5.29 17.29
C LEU A 126 7.01 3.96 18.04
N TYR A 127 7.67 3.90 19.19
CA TYR A 127 7.90 2.65 19.92
C TYR A 127 7.60 2.80 21.40
N GLY A 128 6.97 1.77 21.97
CA GLY A 128 6.61 1.69 23.38
C GLY A 128 6.06 2.98 23.99
N ALA A 129 6.59 3.32 25.16
CA ALA A 129 6.14 4.46 25.96
C ALA A 129 6.35 5.83 25.30
N ASP A 130 7.16 5.93 24.23
CA ASP A 130 7.31 7.21 23.52
C ASP A 130 6.00 7.63 22.84
N ALA A 131 5.05 6.71 22.61
CA ALA A 131 3.69 7.02 22.18
C ALA A 131 2.98 7.99 23.13
N ASP A 132 3.33 8.00 24.41
CA ASP A 132 2.70 8.86 25.42
C ASP A 132 3.36 10.23 25.58
N LEU A 133 4.40 10.54 24.81
CA LEU A 133 5.04 11.85 24.83
C LEU A 133 4.10 12.96 24.30
N PRO A 134 4.32 14.23 24.69
CA PRO A 134 3.46 15.33 24.28
C PRO A 134 3.30 15.49 22.76
N VAL A 135 4.37 15.30 21.98
CA VAL A 135 4.34 15.50 20.52
C VAL A 135 3.53 14.39 19.82
N PRO A 136 3.77 13.08 20.05
CA PRO A 136 2.90 12.02 19.53
C PRO A 136 1.44 12.14 19.96
N ARG A 137 1.16 12.46 21.23
CA ARG A 137 -0.22 12.70 21.69
C ARG A 137 -0.90 13.81 20.89
N ARG A 138 -0.19 14.92 20.68
CA ARG A 138 -0.71 16.03 19.88
C ARG A 138 -0.91 15.65 18.41
N MET A 139 -0.03 14.85 17.83
CA MET A 139 -0.23 14.30 16.47
C MET A 139 -1.51 13.44 16.39
N VAL A 140 -1.76 12.57 17.38
CA VAL A 140 -2.97 11.74 17.44
C VAL A 140 -4.23 12.59 17.57
N GLU A 141 -4.21 13.65 18.39
CA GLU A 141 -5.31 14.62 18.48
C GLU A 141 -5.61 15.31 17.14
N LEU A 142 -4.57 15.74 16.43
CA LEU A 142 -4.70 16.33 15.09
C LEU A 142 -5.26 15.32 14.10
N ALA A 143 -4.76 14.08 14.10
CA ALA A 143 -5.27 13.01 13.25
C ALA A 143 -6.77 12.77 13.50
N ARG A 144 -7.18 12.70 14.76
CA ARG A 144 -8.59 12.56 15.15
C ARG A 144 -9.43 13.74 14.68
N LYS A 145 -8.98 14.98 14.91
CA LYS A 145 -9.68 16.21 14.50
C LYS A 145 -9.91 16.26 12.99
N HIS A 146 -8.94 15.79 12.21
CA HIS A 146 -8.99 15.82 10.74
C HIS A 146 -9.48 14.51 10.11
N ASP A 147 -9.93 13.54 10.93
CA ASP A 147 -10.34 12.19 10.51
C ASP A 147 -9.33 11.49 9.57
N LEU A 148 -8.06 11.53 10.00
CA LEU A 148 -6.93 10.90 9.34
C LEU A 148 -6.67 9.50 9.92
N LEU A 149 -6.30 8.58 9.04
CA LEU A 149 -5.75 7.29 9.44
C LEU A 149 -4.33 7.47 10.01
N LEU A 150 -3.97 6.68 11.03
CA LEU A 150 -2.61 6.61 11.55
C LEU A 150 -1.82 5.56 10.76
N HIS A 151 -0.78 5.96 10.04
CA HIS A 151 0.17 5.05 9.40
C HIS A 151 1.40 4.89 10.31
N ALA A 152 1.43 3.79 11.06
CA ALA A 152 2.32 3.64 12.21
C ALA A 152 3.39 2.57 11.96
N HIS A 153 4.65 2.99 11.90
CA HIS A 153 5.80 2.12 12.03
C HIS A 153 6.11 1.97 13.53
N SER A 154 5.61 0.89 14.09
CA SER A 154 5.52 0.75 15.54
C SER A 154 5.66 -0.69 16.00
N ASP A 155 6.09 -0.86 17.24
CA ASP A 155 5.94 -2.12 17.97
C ASP A 155 4.51 -2.27 18.52
N VAL A 156 4.20 -3.45 19.06
CA VAL A 156 2.89 -3.72 19.67
C VAL A 156 2.56 -2.79 20.82
N ASP A 157 3.53 -2.44 21.66
CA ASP A 157 3.29 -1.55 22.82
C ASP A 157 2.87 -0.15 22.36
N ALA A 158 3.52 0.43 21.37
CA ALA A 158 3.09 1.71 20.79
C ALA A 158 1.70 1.62 20.15
N VAL A 159 1.38 0.56 19.40
CA VAL A 159 0.04 0.39 18.82
C VAL A 159 -1.05 0.31 19.89
N GLU A 160 -0.81 -0.43 20.98
CA GLU A 160 -1.71 -0.50 22.12
C GLU A 160 -1.93 0.86 22.78
N ARG A 161 -0.86 1.64 22.94
CA ARG A 161 -0.94 3.01 23.50
C ARG A 161 -1.67 3.98 22.58
N LEU A 162 -1.49 3.86 21.27
CA LEU A 162 -2.28 4.64 20.29
C LEU A 162 -3.78 4.33 20.45
N TYR A 163 -4.17 3.06 20.61
CA TYR A 163 -5.56 2.71 20.89
C TYR A 163 -6.05 3.16 22.27
N ALA A 164 -5.19 3.18 23.29
CA ALA A 164 -5.53 3.74 24.59
C ALA A 164 -5.83 5.25 24.50
N GLN A 165 -5.12 5.98 23.65
CA GLN A 165 -5.34 7.41 23.41
C GLN A 165 -6.58 7.68 22.54
N TRP A 166 -6.77 6.90 21.48
CA TRP A 166 -7.91 7.01 20.57
C TRP A 166 -8.44 5.62 20.20
N PRO A 167 -9.40 5.06 20.98
CA PRO A 167 -9.88 3.70 20.76
C PRO A 167 -10.53 3.45 19.39
N GLN A 168 -11.04 4.52 18.76
CA GLN A 168 -11.64 4.47 17.42
C GLN A 168 -10.65 4.77 16.29
N ALA A 169 -9.35 4.94 16.59
CA ALA A 169 -8.33 5.21 15.58
C ALA A 169 -8.37 4.16 14.48
N ARG A 170 -8.29 4.59 13.21
CA ARG A 170 -7.99 3.65 12.11
C ARG A 170 -6.47 3.60 12.01
N ILE A 171 -5.87 2.42 12.13
CA ILE A 171 -4.41 2.26 12.09
C ILE A 171 -4.03 1.34 10.94
N LEU A 172 -3.16 1.83 10.05
CA LEU A 172 -2.36 1.00 9.14
C LEU A 172 -1.02 0.73 9.81
N TRP A 173 -0.80 -0.51 10.22
CA TRP A 173 0.42 -0.92 10.91
C TRP A 173 1.49 -1.27 9.88
N ALA A 174 2.45 -0.36 9.70
CA ALA A 174 3.51 -0.45 8.70
C ALA A 174 4.32 -1.73 8.91
N HIS A 175 4.57 -2.44 7.81
CA HIS A 175 5.31 -3.71 7.80
C HIS A 175 4.76 -4.78 8.77
N SER A 176 3.50 -4.62 9.22
CA SER A 176 2.90 -5.40 10.30
C SER A 176 3.80 -5.49 11.53
N GLY A 177 4.54 -4.40 11.81
CA GLY A 177 5.50 -4.24 12.89
C GLY A 177 6.68 -5.22 12.86
N PHE A 178 7.01 -5.81 11.71
CA PHE A 178 8.02 -6.88 11.57
C PHE A 178 7.80 -8.10 12.49
N ASP A 179 6.60 -8.24 13.05
CA ASP A 179 6.27 -9.31 13.98
C ASP A 179 5.95 -10.63 13.23
N ALA A 180 5.94 -11.73 13.98
CA ALA A 180 5.56 -13.05 13.48
C ALA A 180 4.02 -13.17 13.30
N PRO A 181 3.54 -14.04 12.39
CA PRO A 181 2.12 -14.24 12.11
C PRO A 181 1.24 -14.48 13.34
N GLU A 182 1.74 -15.18 14.37
CA GLU A 182 1.02 -15.46 15.61
C GLU A 182 0.73 -14.18 16.39
N LYS A 183 1.69 -13.25 16.43
CA LYS A 183 1.55 -11.98 17.14
C LYS A 183 0.70 -10.99 16.35
N ILE A 184 0.83 -10.99 15.01
CA ILE A 184 -0.07 -10.25 14.12
C ILE A 184 -1.52 -10.73 14.31
N ARG A 185 -1.76 -12.05 14.34
CA ARG A 185 -3.07 -12.66 14.61
C ARG A 185 -3.65 -12.14 15.93
N ALA A 186 -2.87 -12.15 17.01
CA ALA A 186 -3.32 -11.68 18.32
C ALA A 186 -3.77 -10.21 18.29
N MET A 187 -3.00 -9.34 17.62
CA MET A 187 -3.35 -7.93 17.46
C MET A 187 -4.62 -7.72 16.63
N LEU A 188 -4.78 -8.43 15.50
CA LEU A 188 -5.97 -8.33 14.64
C LEU A 188 -7.25 -8.85 15.31
N LYS A 189 -7.14 -9.86 16.20
CA LYS A 189 -8.28 -10.32 17.01
C LYS A 189 -8.73 -9.27 18.02
N LYS A 190 -7.77 -8.56 18.62
CA LYS A 190 -8.03 -7.57 19.65
C LYS A 190 -8.56 -6.26 19.07
N HIS A 191 -8.01 -5.80 17.94
CA HIS A 191 -8.28 -4.48 17.39
C HIS A 191 -9.01 -4.54 16.03
N LYS A 192 -10.30 -4.21 16.04
CA LYS A 192 -11.17 -4.31 14.85
C LYS A 192 -10.84 -3.29 13.75
N ASN A 193 -10.16 -2.21 14.14
CA ASN A 193 -9.75 -1.06 13.36
C ASN A 193 -8.23 -1.01 13.10
N LEU A 194 -7.57 -2.18 13.21
CA LEU A 194 -6.20 -2.39 12.80
C LEU A 194 -6.15 -3.07 11.43
N TRP A 195 -5.32 -2.53 10.55
CA TRP A 195 -4.92 -3.11 9.29
C TRP A 195 -3.41 -3.29 9.24
N CYS A 196 -2.97 -4.23 8.41
CA CYS A 196 -1.59 -4.62 8.22
C CYS A 196 -1.11 -4.20 6.83
N ASP A 197 -0.04 -3.42 6.81
CA ASP A 197 0.78 -3.21 5.62
C ASP A 197 1.88 -4.28 5.56
N LEU A 198 2.16 -4.80 4.37
CA LEU A 198 3.17 -5.83 4.10
C LEU A 198 4.43 -5.27 3.43
N ALA A 199 4.51 -3.95 3.21
CA ALA A 199 5.64 -3.35 2.54
C ALA A 199 6.98 -3.69 3.21
N PHE A 200 8.06 -3.70 2.43
CA PHE A 200 9.42 -4.10 2.86
C PHE A 200 9.57 -5.54 3.39
N ARG A 201 8.48 -6.26 3.69
CA ARG A 201 8.53 -7.67 4.07
C ARG A 201 8.63 -8.57 2.85
N SER A 202 9.25 -9.72 3.02
CA SER A 202 9.33 -10.77 1.99
C SER A 202 8.99 -12.16 2.51
N ASP A 203 8.94 -12.37 3.83
CA ASP A 203 8.70 -13.66 4.47
C ASP A 203 7.33 -14.27 4.13
N HIS A 204 6.34 -13.42 3.81
CA HIS A 204 5.01 -13.86 3.38
C HIS A 204 4.92 -14.33 1.92
N GLY A 205 5.96 -14.17 1.11
CA GLY A 205 5.88 -14.41 -0.34
C GLY A 205 7.18 -14.80 -1.07
N SER A 206 8.32 -14.89 -0.39
CA SER A 206 9.64 -15.16 -1.01
C SER A 206 9.71 -16.44 -1.85
N GLY A 207 8.87 -17.44 -1.55
CA GLY A 207 8.81 -18.71 -2.30
C GLY A 207 7.83 -18.70 -3.48
N GLY A 208 7.33 -17.54 -3.91
CA GLY A 208 6.29 -17.43 -4.94
C GLY A 208 4.89 -17.82 -4.44
N LYS A 209 4.74 -18.14 -3.15
CA LYS A 209 3.47 -18.40 -2.46
C LYS A 209 3.64 -18.19 -0.94
N PRO A 210 2.54 -17.94 -0.20
CA PRO A 210 2.62 -17.78 1.24
C PRO A 210 2.96 -19.08 1.98
N PRO A 211 3.85 -19.03 2.98
CA PRO A 211 3.99 -20.12 3.95
C PRO A 211 2.66 -20.45 4.66
N PRO A 212 2.48 -21.67 5.20
CA PRO A 212 1.22 -22.11 5.80
C PRO A 212 0.64 -21.16 6.86
N GLU A 213 1.47 -20.61 7.72
CA GLU A 213 1.10 -19.68 8.80
C GLU A 213 0.59 -18.34 8.26
N TRP A 214 1.24 -17.80 7.24
CA TRP A 214 0.84 -16.58 6.53
C TRP A 214 -0.44 -16.81 5.74
N ARG A 215 -0.53 -17.93 5.02
CA ARG A 215 -1.75 -18.32 4.29
C ARG A 215 -2.94 -18.40 5.24
N ALA A 216 -2.79 -19.10 6.37
CA ALA A 216 -3.85 -19.22 7.37
C ALA A 216 -4.27 -17.85 7.91
N LEU A 217 -3.30 -16.96 8.18
CA LEU A 217 -3.57 -15.60 8.64
C LEU A 217 -4.34 -14.76 7.61
N PHE A 218 -3.96 -14.81 6.34
CA PHE A 218 -4.67 -14.12 5.26
C PHE A 218 -6.10 -14.63 5.07
N LEU A 219 -6.33 -15.94 5.25
CA LEU A 219 -7.67 -16.52 5.17
C LEU A 219 -8.54 -16.20 6.39
N GLU A 220 -7.93 -16.04 7.57
CA GLU A 220 -8.63 -15.65 8.81
C GLU A 220 -9.02 -14.17 8.80
N PHE A 221 -8.19 -13.29 8.21
CA PHE A 221 -8.43 -11.83 8.14
C PHE A 221 -8.28 -11.27 6.72
N PRO A 222 -9.11 -11.71 5.75
CA PRO A 222 -8.94 -11.35 4.34
C PRO A 222 -9.10 -9.84 4.09
N ASP A 223 -9.83 -9.14 4.96
CA ASP A 223 -10.12 -7.70 4.82
C ASP A 223 -9.08 -6.79 5.52
N ARG A 224 -7.99 -7.35 6.04
CA ARG A 224 -7.06 -6.64 6.93
C ARG A 224 -5.64 -6.44 6.43
N PHE A 225 -5.27 -7.02 5.30
CA PHE A 225 -3.92 -6.89 4.74
C PHE A 225 -3.92 -6.07 3.46
N MET A 226 -2.83 -5.34 3.24
CA MET A 226 -2.50 -4.61 2.02
C MET A 226 -1.04 -4.84 1.66
N VAL A 227 -0.75 -4.86 0.36
CA VAL A 227 0.63 -4.81 -0.15
C VAL A 227 1.14 -3.38 -0.22
N GLY A 228 2.46 -3.21 -0.23
CA GLY A 228 3.09 -1.93 -0.51
C GLY A 228 4.57 -2.11 -0.84
N THR A 229 5.22 -1.13 -1.46
CA THR A 229 6.60 -1.27 -1.95
C THR A 229 7.66 -0.77 -0.96
N ASP A 230 7.30 0.25 -0.18
CA ASP A 230 8.19 1.03 0.68
C ASP A 230 9.43 1.56 -0.05
N THR A 231 9.25 2.64 -0.80
CA THR A 231 10.33 3.33 -1.53
C THR A 231 11.14 4.28 -0.63
N PHE A 232 11.53 3.84 0.56
CA PHE A 232 12.24 4.68 1.55
C PHE A 232 13.55 5.29 1.05
N THR A 233 14.21 4.70 0.04
CA THR A 233 15.32 5.31 -0.70
C THR A 233 15.00 5.51 -2.19
N PRO A 234 15.65 6.48 -2.87
CA PRO A 234 15.43 6.72 -4.31
C PRO A 234 15.65 5.49 -5.19
N GLU A 235 16.61 4.63 -4.85
CA GLU A 235 17.00 3.45 -5.63
C GLU A 235 15.91 2.38 -5.70
N ARG A 236 14.88 2.48 -4.87
CA ARG A 236 13.75 1.54 -4.87
C ARG A 236 12.67 1.90 -5.89
N TRP A 237 12.62 3.15 -6.37
CA TRP A 237 11.62 3.58 -7.35
C TRP A 237 11.65 2.80 -8.67
N PRO A 238 12.82 2.48 -9.26
CA PRO A 238 12.88 1.65 -10.45
C PRO A 238 12.24 0.26 -10.28
N PHE A 239 12.15 -0.26 -9.05
CA PHE A 239 11.67 -1.62 -8.75
C PHE A 239 10.17 -1.71 -8.45
N VAL A 240 9.40 -0.63 -8.57
CA VAL A 240 7.95 -0.64 -8.25
C VAL A 240 7.19 -1.61 -9.16
N VAL A 241 7.58 -1.71 -10.44
CA VAL A 241 6.94 -2.63 -11.40
C VAL A 241 7.23 -4.08 -11.04
N GLU A 242 8.48 -4.38 -10.68
CA GLU A 242 8.94 -5.68 -10.23
C GLU A 242 8.25 -6.09 -8.93
N HIS A 243 8.10 -5.16 -7.98
CA HIS A 243 7.42 -5.41 -6.72
C HIS A 243 5.93 -5.71 -6.89
N ALA A 244 5.25 -4.97 -7.78
CA ALA A 244 3.86 -5.26 -8.13
C ALA A 244 3.72 -6.65 -8.78
N ARG A 245 4.67 -7.02 -9.67
CA ARG A 245 4.70 -8.36 -10.27
C ARG A 245 4.92 -9.45 -9.23
N TRP A 246 5.88 -9.27 -8.34
CA TRP A 246 6.17 -10.20 -7.24
C TRP A 246 4.95 -10.37 -6.31
N SER A 247 4.27 -9.26 -5.99
CA SER A 247 3.03 -9.30 -5.19
C SER A 247 1.97 -10.17 -5.86
N ARG A 248 1.76 -10.01 -7.17
CA ARG A 248 0.82 -10.82 -7.95
C ARG A 248 1.20 -12.30 -8.00
N GLU A 249 2.49 -12.62 -7.97
CA GLU A 249 2.97 -14.00 -8.03
C GLU A 249 2.49 -14.79 -6.82
N TRP A 250 2.77 -14.31 -5.60
CA TRP A 250 2.36 -15.03 -4.41
C TRP A 250 0.84 -14.93 -4.15
N LEU A 251 0.19 -13.84 -4.54
CA LEU A 251 -1.26 -13.69 -4.41
C LEU A 251 -2.04 -14.72 -5.22
N ARG A 252 -1.49 -15.25 -6.32
CA ARG A 252 -2.14 -16.30 -7.14
C ARG A 252 -2.37 -17.62 -6.39
N ASP A 253 -1.63 -17.87 -5.31
CA ASP A 253 -1.81 -19.06 -4.49
C ASP A 253 -3.07 -18.95 -3.61
N LEU A 254 -3.52 -17.73 -3.29
CA LEU A 254 -4.72 -17.50 -2.48
C LEU A 254 -6.02 -17.67 -3.29
N PRO A 255 -7.17 -17.93 -2.63
CA PRO A 255 -8.46 -17.83 -3.29
C PRO A 255 -8.63 -16.47 -3.99
N PRO A 256 -9.23 -16.41 -5.19
CA PRO A 256 -9.30 -15.17 -5.98
C PRO A 256 -9.86 -13.97 -5.20
N GLU A 257 -10.89 -14.18 -4.38
CA GLU A 257 -11.48 -13.11 -3.56
C GLU A 257 -10.48 -12.56 -2.54
N THR A 258 -9.75 -13.43 -1.84
CA THR A 258 -8.70 -13.03 -0.88
C THR A 258 -7.57 -12.30 -1.60
N ALA A 259 -7.15 -12.81 -2.77
CA ALA A 259 -6.12 -12.17 -3.58
C ALA A 259 -6.51 -10.75 -4.01
N GLU A 260 -7.76 -10.53 -4.42
CA GLU A 260 -8.28 -9.21 -4.77
C GLU A 260 -8.41 -8.28 -3.57
N LYS A 261 -8.82 -8.80 -2.41
CA LYS A 261 -8.90 -8.05 -1.17
C LYS A 261 -7.54 -7.49 -0.78
N ILE A 262 -6.54 -8.37 -0.66
CA ILE A 262 -5.19 -7.98 -0.26
C ILE A 262 -4.49 -7.16 -1.35
N GLY A 263 -4.69 -7.52 -2.60
CA GLY A 263 -4.09 -6.84 -3.75
C GLY A 263 -4.57 -5.40 -3.90
N TRP A 264 -5.87 -5.12 -3.75
CA TRP A 264 -6.37 -3.75 -3.97
C TRP A 264 -7.67 -3.35 -3.27
N ARG A 265 -8.64 -4.26 -3.06
CA ARG A 265 -9.98 -3.85 -2.55
C ARG A 265 -9.93 -3.33 -1.12
N ASN A 266 -9.06 -3.89 -0.27
CA ASN A 266 -8.90 -3.43 1.11
C ASN A 266 -8.42 -1.97 1.17
N GLY A 267 -7.43 -1.62 0.34
CA GLY A 267 -6.92 -0.24 0.23
C GLY A 267 -8.00 0.73 -0.28
N GLU A 268 -8.72 0.36 -1.34
CA GLU A 268 -9.86 1.17 -1.81
C GLU A 268 -10.92 1.36 -0.73
N ALA A 269 -11.31 0.30 -0.02
CA ALA A 269 -12.31 0.37 1.03
C ALA A 269 -11.86 1.23 2.23
N LEU A 270 -10.63 1.05 2.70
CA LEU A 270 -10.07 1.77 3.84
C LEU A 270 -9.99 3.29 3.60
N PHE A 271 -9.65 3.68 2.37
CA PHE A 271 -9.45 5.08 2.00
C PHE A 271 -10.61 5.71 1.24
N ALA A 272 -11.69 4.98 0.91
CA ALA A 272 -12.81 5.48 0.10
C ALA A 272 -13.37 6.82 0.61
N ALA A 273 -13.74 6.88 1.89
CA ALA A 273 -14.31 8.08 2.49
C ALA A 273 -13.31 9.25 2.52
N ALA A 274 -12.03 8.97 2.79
CA ALA A 274 -11.00 10.01 2.84
C ALA A 274 -10.64 10.54 1.45
N ALA A 275 -10.52 9.66 0.45
CA ALA A 275 -10.27 10.03 -0.94
C ALA A 275 -11.40 10.88 -1.53
N ALA A 276 -12.65 10.61 -1.16
CA ALA A 276 -13.79 11.44 -1.57
C ALA A 276 -13.71 12.88 -1.02
N ARG A 277 -13.05 13.09 0.13
CA ARG A 277 -12.85 14.44 0.71
C ARG A 277 -11.72 15.21 0.04
N LEU A 278 -10.76 14.54 -0.60
CA LEU A 278 -9.68 15.22 -1.33
C LEU A 278 -10.20 15.96 -2.59
N LYS A 279 -11.31 15.50 -3.16
CA LYS A 279 -11.93 16.09 -4.36
C LYS A 279 -12.78 17.34 -4.07
N LYS A 280 -12.95 17.70 -2.79
CA LYS A 280 -13.74 18.85 -2.33
C LYS A 280 -12.81 19.99 -1.93
#